data_AF-W5D0N2-F1
#
_entry.id   AF-W5D0N2-F1
#
_cell.length_a   1.000
_cell.length_b   1.000
_cell.length_c   1.000
_cell.angle_alpha   90.00
_cell.angle_beta   90.00
_cell.angle_gamma   90.00
#
_symmetry.space_group_name_H-M   'P 1'
#
loop_
_entity.id
_entity.type
_entity.pdbx_description
1 polymer ?
#
loop_
_entity_poly.entity_id
_entity_poly.type
_entity_poly.pdbx_seq_one_letter_code
_entity_poly.pdbx_strand_id
1 'polypeptide(L)'
;MALRGVWQLQKLVVNFCDWGGSSKGIRAFMESHLPAIKEKNPQLEVVTQLVRGQHPNLKGIYKNHNERVVCVRNLAPEDIMLQASRLRCSLGRKVVKLRTRHVTKRPSVQGTWTTELKM
;
A
#
# COMPACT_ATOMS: atom_id res chain seq x y z
N MET A 1 0.20 3.36 -6.50
CA MET A 1 1.54 3.24 -7.08
C MET A 1 1.43 2.30 -8.24
N ALA A 2 1.94 2.73 -9.39
CA ALA A 2 2.02 1.90 -10.57
C ALA A 2 3.47 1.43 -10.74
N LEU A 3 3.65 0.22 -11.24
CA LEU A 3 4.94 -0.29 -11.71
C LEU A 3 4.81 -0.45 -13.22
N ARG A 4 5.60 0.32 -13.99
CA ARG A 4 5.58 0.29 -15.47
C ARG A 4 4.17 0.48 -16.04
N GLY A 5 3.45 1.50 -15.56
CA GLY A 5 2.09 1.82 -16.02
C GLY A 5 0.97 0.96 -15.42
N VAL A 6 1.29 -0.10 -14.66
CA VAL A 6 0.28 -1.00 -14.09
C VAL A 6 0.07 -0.73 -12.61
N TRP A 7 -1.17 -0.49 -12.19
CA TRP A 7 -1.56 -0.35 -10.78
C TRP A 7 -1.31 -1.64 -10.00
N GLN A 8 -0.67 -1.52 -8.84
CA GLN A 8 -0.26 -2.68 -8.05
C GLN A 8 -1.26 -3.04 -6.94
N LEU A 9 -1.85 -2.05 -6.26
CA LEU A 9 -2.91 -2.30 -5.29
C LEU A 9 -4.21 -2.60 -6.05
N GLN A 10 -4.78 -3.79 -5.83
CA GLN A 10 -6.01 -4.23 -6.50
C GLN A 10 -7.23 -4.05 -5.61
N LYS A 11 -7.10 -4.38 -4.33
CA LYS A 11 -8.21 -4.35 -3.38
C LYS A 11 -7.78 -3.73 -2.06
N LEU A 12 -8.60 -2.81 -1.54
CA LEU A 12 -8.47 -2.22 -0.22
C LEU A 12 -9.67 -2.66 0.61
N VAL A 13 -9.41 -3.46 1.64
CA VAL A 13 -10.42 -3.91 2.60
C VAL A 13 -10.34 -3.06 3.85
N VAL A 14 -11.47 -2.50 4.25
CA VAL A 14 -11.64 -1.69 5.46
C VAL A 14 -12.42 -2.52 6.48
N ASN A 15 -11.72 -3.05 7.48
CA ASN A 15 -12.32 -3.82 8.56
C ASN A 15 -12.61 -2.90 9.75
N PHE A 16 -13.85 -2.89 10.23
CA PHE A 16 -14.28 -2.03 11.33
C PHE A 16 -15.31 -2.72 12.23
N CYS A 17 -15.50 -2.17 13.43
CA CYS A 17 -16.59 -2.52 14.34
C CYS A 17 -17.57 -1.35 14.45
N ASP A 18 -18.87 -1.63 14.52
CA ASP A 18 -19.96 -0.66 14.61
C ASP A 18 -20.06 -0.02 16.00
N TRP A 19 -19.82 -0.79 17.06
CA TRP A 19 -20.01 -0.34 18.43
C TRP A 19 -18.73 0.16 19.13
N GLY A 20 -17.61 -0.53 18.95
CA GLY A 20 -16.40 -0.30 19.75
C GLY A 20 -15.78 1.09 19.58
N GLY A 21 -15.37 1.71 20.70
CA GLY A 21 -14.71 3.02 20.71
C GLY A 21 -13.41 3.05 19.89
N SER A 22 -12.70 1.91 19.81
CA SER A 22 -11.50 1.77 18.98
C SER A 22 -11.71 1.97 17.48
N SER A 23 -12.95 1.79 17.01
CA SER A 23 -13.38 1.99 15.63
C SER A 23 -14.05 3.34 15.39
N LYS A 24 -13.97 4.29 16.33
CA LYS A 24 -14.58 5.62 16.15
C LYS A 24 -14.00 6.36 14.93
N GLY A 25 -12.67 6.41 14.83
CA GLY A 25 -12.00 7.12 13.73
C GLY A 25 -12.20 6.48 12.36
N ILE A 26 -12.20 5.14 12.27
CA ILE A 26 -12.42 4.45 10.98
C ILE A 26 -13.85 4.64 10.47
N ARG A 27 -14.85 4.72 11.36
CA ARG A 27 -16.24 5.04 10.98
C ARG A 27 -16.34 6.45 10.41
N ALA A 28 -15.75 7.43 11.08
CA ALA A 28 -15.69 8.80 10.55
C ALA A 28 -14.96 8.86 9.19
N PHE A 29 -13.85 8.14 9.03
CA PHE A 29 -13.11 8.04 7.76
C PHE A 29 -13.96 7.44 6.62
N MET A 30 -14.81 6.45 6.94
CA MET A 30 -15.69 5.83 5.95
C MET A 30 -16.72 6.80 5.40
N GLU A 31 -17.21 7.73 6.21
CA GLU A 31 -18.16 8.75 5.80
C GLU A 31 -17.47 9.91 5.08
N SER A 32 -16.33 10.38 5.57
CA SER A 32 -15.67 11.60 5.06
C SER A 32 -14.75 11.38 3.87
N HIS A 33 -13.85 10.39 3.92
CA HIS A 33 -12.73 10.27 2.99
C HIS A 33 -12.87 9.11 2.01
N LEU A 34 -13.53 8.02 2.42
CA LEU A 34 -13.64 6.82 1.59
C LEU A 34 -14.35 7.03 0.24
N PRO A 35 -15.42 7.86 0.14
CA PRO A 35 -16.04 8.16 -1.16
C PRO A 35 -15.06 8.82 -2.13
N ALA A 36 -14.29 9.80 -1.66
CA ALA A 36 -13.30 10.50 -2.48
C ALA A 36 -12.15 9.58 -2.95
N ILE A 37 -11.78 8.57 -2.15
CA ILE A 37 -10.80 7.55 -2.58
C ILE A 37 -11.35 6.70 -3.71
N LYS A 38 -12.61 6.25 -3.60
CA LYS A 38 -13.27 5.44 -4.64
C LYS A 38 -13.36 6.22 -5.96
N GLU A 39 -13.75 7.48 -5.89
CA GLU A 39 -13.86 8.35 -7.07
C GLU A 39 -12.49 8.60 -7.74
N LYS A 40 -11.47 8.93 -6.95
CA LYS A 40 -10.11 9.19 -7.49
C LYS A 40 -9.40 7.95 -7.98
N ASN A 41 -9.81 6.75 -7.55
CA ASN A 41 -9.17 5.49 -7.90
C ASN A 41 -10.20 4.45 -8.37
N PRO A 42 -10.81 4.63 -9.56
CA PRO A 42 -11.82 3.71 -10.08
C PRO A 42 -11.28 2.30 -10.34
N GLN A 43 -9.96 2.15 -10.51
CA GLN A 43 -9.29 0.86 -10.68
C GLN A 43 -9.18 0.04 -9.38
N LEU A 44 -9.42 0.65 -8.23
CA LEU A 44 -9.22 0.04 -6.91
C LEU A 44 -10.55 -0.52 -6.40
N GLU A 45 -10.60 -1.82 -6.11
CA GLU A 45 -11.75 -2.42 -5.45
C GLU A 45 -11.73 -2.09 -3.96
N VAL A 46 -12.66 -1.25 -3.50
CA VAL A 46 -12.74 -0.85 -2.08
C VAL A 46 -13.91 -1.57 -1.41
N VAL A 47 -13.59 -2.45 -0.46
CA VAL A 47 -14.57 -3.28 0.27
C VAL A 47 -14.59 -2.90 1.74
N THR A 48 -15.77 -2.71 2.30
CA THR A 48 -15.97 -2.47 3.73
C THR A 48 -16.53 -3.72 4.39
N GLN A 49 -15.94 -4.16 5.50
CA GLN A 49 -16.35 -5.36 6.23
C GLN A 49 -16.58 -5.03 7.71
N LEU A 50 -17.75 -5.40 8.21
CA LEU A 50 -18.09 -5.30 9.62
C LEU A 50 -17.57 -6.53 10.36
N VAL A 51 -16.61 -6.32 11.28
CA VAL A 51 -16.02 -7.35 12.13
C VAL A 51 -16.23 -6.95 13.59
N ARG A 52 -17.32 -7.47 14.18
CA ARG A 52 -17.70 -7.15 15.55
C ARG A 52 -16.70 -7.72 16.56
N GLY A 53 -16.48 -6.97 17.64
CA GLY A 53 -15.56 -7.36 18.73
C GLY A 53 -14.07 -7.30 18.39
N GLN A 54 -13.68 -6.85 17.20
CA GLN A 54 -12.28 -6.77 16.77
C GLN A 54 -11.82 -5.32 16.57
N HIS A 55 -10.50 -5.11 16.67
CA HIS A 55 -9.90 -3.81 16.37
C HIS A 55 -9.86 -3.54 14.86
N PRO A 56 -10.05 -2.28 14.44
CA PRO A 56 -10.14 -1.95 13.04
C PRO A 56 -8.77 -2.06 12.35
N ASN A 57 -8.79 -2.49 11.09
CA ASN A 57 -7.59 -2.61 10.27
C ASN A 57 -7.88 -2.33 8.79
N LEU A 58 -6.85 -1.87 8.09
CA LEU A 58 -6.83 -1.75 6.64
C LEU A 58 -6.02 -2.90 6.07
N LYS A 59 -6.57 -3.63 5.09
CA LYS A 59 -5.85 -4.67 4.36
C LYS A 59 -5.75 -4.29 2.89
N GLY A 60 -4.53 -4.17 2.38
CA GLY A 60 -4.23 -3.98 0.96
C GLY A 60 -3.84 -5.30 0.32
N ILE A 61 -4.54 -5.70 -0.73
CA ILE A 61 -4.24 -6.88 -1.57
C ILE A 61 -3.66 -6.38 -2.89
N TYR A 62 -2.47 -6.87 -3.21
CA TYR A 62 -1.69 -6.44 -4.37
C TYR A 62 -1.69 -7.49 -5.48
N LYS A 63 -1.40 -7.05 -6.70
CA LYS A 63 -1.34 -7.91 -7.90
C LYS A 63 -0.32 -9.05 -7.80
N ASN A 64 0.69 -8.91 -6.95
CA ASN A 64 1.66 -9.98 -6.66
C ASN A 64 1.16 -10.97 -5.60
N HIS A 65 -0.15 -10.98 -5.29
CA HIS A 65 -0.80 -11.82 -4.27
C HIS A 65 -0.33 -11.59 -2.84
N ASN A 66 0.52 -10.59 -2.60
CA ASN A 66 0.89 -10.24 -1.24
C ASN A 66 -0.21 -9.40 -0.60
N GLU A 67 -0.31 -9.55 0.72
CA GLU A 67 -1.18 -8.74 1.55
C GLU A 67 -0.35 -7.85 2.47
N ARG A 68 -0.87 -6.65 2.75
CA ARG A 68 -0.36 -5.80 3.83
C ARG A 68 -1.51 -5.38 4.72
N VAL A 69 -1.39 -5.64 6.01
CA VAL A 69 -2.37 -5.27 7.02
C VAL A 69 -1.79 -4.17 7.89
N VAL A 70 -2.58 -3.13 8.13
CA VAL A 70 -2.23 -2.00 9.00
C VAL A 70 -3.34 -1.84 10.03
N CYS A 71 -2.98 -1.94 11.31
CA CYS A 71 -3.92 -1.65 12.40
C CYS A 71 -4.19 -0.14 12.45
N VAL A 72 -5.45 0.25 12.64
CA VAL A 72 -5.89 1.64 12.69
C VAL A 72 -6.71 1.95 13.95
N ARG A 73 -6.47 1.19 15.02
CA ARG A 73 -7.10 1.37 16.34
C ARG A 73 -6.84 2.78 16.86
N ASN A 74 -7.91 3.47 17.30
CA ASN A 74 -7.84 4.79 17.94
C ASN A 74 -7.16 5.89 17.09
N LEU A 75 -7.00 5.69 15.78
CA LEU A 75 -6.45 6.73 14.90
C LEU A 75 -7.52 7.73 14.50
N ALA A 76 -7.12 8.97 14.26
CA ALA A 76 -7.97 10.01 13.68
C ALA A 76 -8.24 9.70 12.18
N PRO A 77 -9.37 10.15 11.61
CA PRO A 77 -9.70 9.87 10.21
C PRO A 77 -8.65 10.36 9.21
N GLU A 78 -7.93 11.43 9.51
CA GLU A 78 -6.85 12.01 8.71
C GLU A 78 -5.62 11.09 8.69
N ASP A 79 -5.26 10.52 9.84
CA ASP A 79 -4.15 9.56 9.95
C ASP A 79 -4.49 8.26 9.21
N ILE A 80 -5.75 7.83 9.27
CA ILE A 80 -6.24 6.66 8.52
C ILE A 80 -6.15 6.92 7.02
N MET A 81 -6.51 8.12 6.56
CA MET A 81 -6.35 8.53 5.17
C MET A 81 -4.87 8.50 4.73
N LEU A 82 -3.96 8.91 5.61
CA LEU A 82 -2.52 8.77 5.36
C LEU A 82 -2.10 7.30 5.24
N GLN A 83 -2.59 6.40 6.11
CA GLN A 83 -2.29 4.96 5.99
C GLN A 83 -2.87 4.34 4.72
N ALA A 84 -4.11 4.68 4.35
CA ALA A 84 -4.72 4.24 3.09
C ALA A 84 -3.90 4.73 1.89
N SER A 85 -3.45 5.98 1.92
CA SER A 85 -2.56 6.56 0.91
C SER A 85 -1.21 5.84 0.83
N ARG A 86 -0.61 5.45 1.96
CA ARG A 86 0.62 4.64 2.00
C ARG A 86 0.41 3.26 1.38
N LEU A 87 -0.69 2.59 1.69
CA LEU A 87 -1.04 1.30 1.08
C LEU A 87 -1.19 1.45 -0.44
N ARG A 88 -1.94 2.47 -0.89
CA ARG A 88 -2.11 2.82 -2.30
C ARG A 88 -0.79 3.16 -2.97
N CYS A 89 0.13 3.84 -2.29
CA CYS A 89 1.44 4.25 -2.81
C CYS A 89 2.53 3.17 -2.67
N SER A 90 2.20 1.95 -2.28
CA SER A 90 3.16 0.85 -2.20
C SER A 90 2.99 -0.19 -3.31
N LEU A 91 4.01 -1.02 -3.49
CA LEU A 91 4.08 -2.06 -4.53
C LEU A 91 3.65 -3.45 -4.04
N GLY A 92 3.36 -3.64 -2.75
CA GLY A 92 3.07 -4.95 -2.17
C GLY A 92 4.28 -5.86 -1.95
N ARG A 93 5.52 -5.40 -2.16
CA ARG A 93 6.74 -6.18 -1.83
C ARG A 93 6.99 -6.19 -0.32
N LYS A 94 7.68 -7.19 0.23
CA LYS A 94 8.13 -7.16 1.63
C LYS A 94 9.09 -5.97 1.83
N VAL A 95 8.96 -5.27 2.96
CA VAL A 95 9.90 -4.20 3.32
C VAL A 95 11.22 -4.86 3.68
N VAL A 96 12.26 -4.58 2.88
CA VAL A 96 13.61 -5.11 3.07
C VAL A 96 14.60 -3.96 3.00
N LYS A 97 15.70 -4.05 3.76
CA LYS A 97 16.78 -3.06 3.69
C LYS A 97 17.38 -3.07 2.28
N LEU A 98 17.42 -1.91 1.64
CA LEU A 98 18.04 -1.76 0.32
C LEU A 98 19.56 -1.93 0.44
N ARG A 99 20.15 -2.82 -0.37
CA ARG A 99 21.60 -3.01 -0.45
C ARG A 99 22.28 -1.91 -1.28
N THR A 100 21.65 -1.53 -2.39
CA THR A 100 22.10 -0.46 -3.28
C THR A 100 20.91 0.42 -3.66
N ARG A 101 21.16 1.70 -3.92
CA ARG A 101 20.16 2.66 -4.41
C ARG A 101 19.95 2.55 -5.91
N HIS A 102 20.98 2.15 -6.66
CA HIS A 102 20.95 2.03 -8.11
C HIS A 102 21.01 0.55 -8.52
N VAL A 103 19.98 0.09 -9.23
CA VAL A 103 19.87 -1.28 -9.75
C VAL A 103 19.87 -1.19 -11.27
N THR A 104 20.97 -1.65 -11.89
CA THR A 104 21.07 -1.80 -13.35
C THR A 104 21.35 -3.25 -13.71
N LYS A 105 20.73 -3.72 -14.81
CA LYS A 105 21.07 -5.01 -15.41
C LYS A 105 22.26 -4.92 -16.38
N ARG A 106 22.64 -3.70 -16.77
CA ARG A 106 23.68 -3.41 -17.76
C ARG A 106 24.62 -2.36 -17.16
N PRO A 107 25.65 -2.78 -16.39
CA PRO A 107 26.53 -1.86 -15.69
C PRO A 107 27.54 -1.16 -16.59
N SER A 108 27.92 -1.75 -17.73
CA SER A 108 28.81 -1.16 -18.73
C SER A 108 28.25 -1.35 -20.14
N VAL A 109 28.59 -0.43 -21.04
CA VAL A 109 28.28 -0.47 -22.47
C VAL A 109 29.47 -0.98 -23.29
N GLN A 110 30.70 -0.59 -22.93
CA GLN A 110 31.93 -0.87 -23.68
C GLN A 110 32.72 -2.07 -23.15
N GLY A 111 32.27 -2.67 -22.05
CA GLY A 111 33.01 -3.68 -21.32
C GLY A 111 33.48 -3.16 -19.96
N THR A 112 33.69 -4.07 -19.01
CA THR A 112 34.35 -3.72 -17.75
C THR A 112 35.85 -3.71 -17.95
N TRP A 113 36.58 -3.03 -17.07
CA TRP A 113 38.04 -3.02 -17.12
C TRP A 113 38.63 -4.43 -17.05
N THR A 114 39.64 -4.71 -17.89
CA THR A 114 40.37 -5.99 -17.97
C THR A 114 41.86 -5.73 -18.22
N THR A 115 42.74 -6.57 -17.68
CA THR A 115 44.20 -6.46 -17.85
C THR A 115 44.71 -6.86 -19.24
N GLU A 116 43.93 -7.60 -20.01
CA GLU A 116 44.33 -8.15 -21.33
C GLU A 116 44.45 -7.07 -22.42
N LEU A 117 43.81 -5.92 -22.22
CA LEU A 117 43.79 -4.83 -23.19
C LEU A 117 45.07 -4.01 -23.05
N LYS A 118 46.12 -4.43 -23.76
CA LYS A 118 47.29 -3.58 -24.03
C LYS A 118 46.90 -2.59 -25.14
N MET A 119 47.02 -1.31 -24.83
CA MET A 119 46.97 -0.22 -25.82
C MET A 119 48.11 -0.36 -26.83
#